data_AF-A0A378QZ02-F1
#
_entry.id   AF-A0A378QZ02-F1
#
_cell.length_a   1.000
_cell.length_b   1.000
_cell.length_c   1.000
_cell.angle_alpha   90.00
_cell.angle_beta   90.00
_cell.angle_gamma   90.00
#
_symmetry.space_group_name_H-M   'P 1'
#
loop_
_entity.id
_entity.type
_entity.pdbx_description
1 polymer ?
#
loop_
_entity_poly.entity_id
_entity_poly.type
_entity_poly.pdbx_seq_one_letter_code
_entity_poly.pdbx_strand_id
1 'polypeptide(L)' 'MKRFKFSLLALLLSSITVHANDSTGYVGVGGAWYIKNLNIAMKSEDLYISKDIIKVAYEFKNLTNKPIC' A
#
# COMPACT_ATOMS: atom_id res chain seq x y z
N MET A 1 20.89 32.98 20.60
CA MET A 1 19.92 31.93 21.01
C MET A 1 18.70 31.79 20.09
N LYS A 2 18.03 32.88 19.64
CA LYS A 2 16.85 32.78 18.74
C LYS A 2 17.15 32.02 17.43
N ARG A 3 18.29 32.29 16.77
CA ARG A 3 18.66 31.62 15.50
C ARG A 3 18.82 30.11 15.63
N PHE A 4 19.32 29.62 16.76
CA PHE A 4 19.45 28.19 17.03
C PHE A 4 18.10 27.51 17.25
N LYS A 5 17.16 28.21 17.92
CA LYS A 5 15.76 27.74 18.09
C LYS A 5 15.01 27.66 16.76
N PHE A 6 15.21 28.63 15.87
CA PHE A 6 14.64 28.58 14.51
C PHE A 6 15.24 27.43 13.68
N SER A 7 16.54 27.16 13.81
CA SER A 7 17.18 26.04 13.12
C SER A 7 16.65 24.68 13.59
N LEU A 8 16.39 24.53 14.89
CA LEU A 8 15.86 23.29 15.46
C LEU A 8 14.39 23.06 15.02
N LEU A 9 13.60 24.12 14.97
CA LEU A 9 12.22 24.06 14.50
C LEU A 9 12.14 23.68 13.01
N ALA A 10 13.03 24.21 12.18
CA ALA A 10 13.11 23.86 10.76
C ALA A 10 13.46 22.38 10.55
N LEU A 11 14.33 21.80 11.40
CA LEU A 11 14.71 20.39 11.33
C LEU A 11 13.58 19.45 11.78
N LEU A 12 12.73 19.88 12.71
CA LEU A 12 11.55 19.13 13.15
C LEU A 12 10.43 19.12 12.10
N LEU A 13 10.35 20.15 11.26
CA LEU A 13 9.33 20.27 10.21
C LEU A 13 9.71 19.53 8.91
N SER A 14 10.96 19.13 8.73
CA SER A 14 11.41 18.46 7.50
C SER A 14 11.01 16.97 7.41
N SER A 15 10.56 16.37 8.50
CA SER A 15 10.11 14.97 8.53
C SER A 15 8.65 14.76 8.10
N ILE A 16 7.90 15.84 7.87
CA ILE A 16 6.45 15.78 7.63
C ILE A 16 6.13 15.55 6.13
N THR A 17 7.13 15.57 5.24
CA THR A 17 6.89 15.51 3.79
C THR A 17 7.40 14.24 3.12
N VAL A 18 7.46 13.11 3.84
CA VAL A 18 7.52 11.80 3.17
C VAL A 18 6.10 11.40 2.79
N HIS A 19 5.59 12.03 1.72
CA HIS A 19 4.55 11.39 0.94
C HIS A 19 5.22 10.19 0.28
N ALA A 20 4.98 8.99 0.81
CA ALA A 20 5.14 7.79 0.00
C ALA A 20 4.20 7.97 -1.19
N ASN A 21 4.75 8.46 -2.30
CA ASN A 21 4.07 8.40 -3.57
C ASN A 21 4.22 6.95 -4.01
N ASP A 22 3.41 6.09 -3.41
CA ASP A 22 3.04 4.82 -4.03
C ASP A 22 2.34 5.24 -5.31
N SER A 23 3.13 5.45 -6.37
CA SER A 23 2.60 5.64 -7.71
C SER A 23 1.59 4.53 -7.89
N THR A 24 0.32 4.90 -8.06
CA THR A 24 -0.75 3.96 -8.39
C THR A 24 -0.46 3.51 -9.81
N GLY A 25 0.51 2.62 -9.95
CA GLY A 25 0.88 1.99 -11.20
C GLY A 25 -0.27 1.09 -11.57
N TYR A 26 -1.24 1.63 -12.29
CA TYR A 26 -2.22 0.81 -13.00
C TYR A 26 -1.47 0.08 -14.11
N VAL A 27 -0.99 -1.11 -13.80
CA VAL A 27 -0.60 -2.11 -14.77
C VAL A 27 -1.78 -3.06 -14.84
N GLY A 28 -2.66 -2.83 -15.82
CA GLY A 28 -3.77 -3.71 -16.20
C GLY A 28 -3.27 -5.03 -16.81
N VAL A 29 -2.32 -5.70 -16.14
CA VAL A 29 -1.74 -6.98 -16.54
C VAL A 29 -1.96 -7.92 -15.36
N GLY A 30 -3.21 -8.32 -15.13
CA GLY A 30 -3.50 -9.25 -14.02
C GLY A 30 -4.96 -9.43 -13.58
N GLY A 31 -5.94 -8.73 -14.16
CA GLY A 31 -7.36 -9.06 -13.96
C GLY A 31 -7.94 -8.86 -12.54
N ALA A 32 -7.16 -8.44 -11.54
CA ALA A 32 -7.66 -8.17 -10.20
C ALA A 32 -8.17 -6.72 -10.08
N TRP A 33 -9.49 -6.56 -10.00
CA TRP A 33 -10.13 -5.30 -9.66
C TRP A 33 -10.24 -5.20 -8.14
N TYR A 34 -9.82 -4.07 -7.56
CA TYR A 34 -10.03 -3.81 -6.15
C TYR A 34 -11.52 -3.56 -5.89
N ILE A 35 -12.25 -4.62 -5.57
CA ILE A 35 -13.66 -4.57 -5.18
C ILE A 35 -13.70 -4.58 -3.64
N LYS A 36 -14.05 -3.45 -3.02
CA LYS A 36 -14.32 -3.41 -1.58
C LYS A 36 -15.48 -4.35 -1.26
N ASN A 37 -15.20 -5.45 -0.56
CA ASN A 37 -16.20 -6.40 -0.07
C ASN A 37 -16.06 -6.54 1.45
N LEU A 38 -17.12 -6.28 2.20
CA LEU A 38 -17.11 -6.37 3.67
C LEU A 38 -17.03 -7.83 4.19
N ASN A 39 -17.29 -8.80 3.31
CA ASN A 39 -17.34 -10.22 3.67
C ASN A 39 -16.06 -10.99 3.31
N ILE A 40 -15.16 -10.40 2.51
CA ILE A 40 -13.89 -10.99 2.09
C ILE A 40 -12.77 -10.02 2.45
N ALA A 41 -11.81 -10.48 3.27
CA ALA A 41 -10.60 -9.71 3.56
C ALA A 41 -9.40 -10.29 2.81
N MET A 42 -8.57 -9.41 2.22
CA MET A 42 -7.22 -9.81 1.83
C MET A 42 -6.44 -10.17 3.09
N LYS A 43 -5.85 -11.36 3.11
CA LYS A 43 -5.04 -11.87 4.21
C LYS A 43 -3.55 -11.67 3.95
N SER A 44 -3.09 -12.00 2.74
CA SER A 44 -1.70 -11.83 2.34
C SER A 44 -1.58 -11.58 0.83
N GLU A 45 -0.47 -10.94 0.47
CA GLU A 45 -0.01 -10.75 -0.90
C GLU A 45 1.46 -11.16 -0.97
N ASP A 46 1.80 -12.02 -1.93
CA ASP A 46 3.18 -12.33 -2.31
C ASP A 46 3.45 -11.76 -3.70
N LEU A 47 4.25 -10.69 -3.73
CA LEU A 47 4.55 -9.89 -4.91
C LEU A 47 6.01 -10.09 -5.31
N TYR A 48 6.22 -10.63 -6.50
CA TYR A 48 7.54 -10.73 -7.13
C TYR A 48 7.62 -9.81 -8.33
N ILE A 49 8.62 -8.92 -8.33
CA ILE A 49 8.90 -8.00 -9.42
C ILE A 49 10.36 -8.16 -9.85
N SER A 50 10.55 -8.34 -11.15
CA SER A 50 11.84 -8.22 -11.83
C SER A 50 11.72 -7.29 -13.02
N LYS A 51 12.84 -7.02 -13.70
CA LYS A 51 12.86 -6.18 -14.90
C LYS A 51 11.88 -6.66 -15.99
N ASP A 52 11.68 -7.97 -16.08
CA ASP A 52 10.95 -8.60 -17.19
C ASP A 52 9.69 -9.35 -16.74
N ILE A 53 9.47 -9.55 -15.42
CA ILE A 53 8.39 -10.37 -14.90
C ILE A 53 7.75 -9.72 -13.66
N ILE A 54 6.42 -9.76 -13.62
CA ILE A 54 5.62 -9.48 -12.42
C ILE A 54 4.78 -10.73 -12.11
N LYS A 55 4.82 -11.20 -10.88
CA LYS A 55 3.95 -12.28 -10.37
C LYS A 55 3.31 -11.83 -9.06
N VAL A 56 2.03 -12.15 -8.89
CA VAL A 56 1.31 -11.83 -7.67
C VAL A 56 0.47 -13.03 -7.24
N ALA A 57 0.58 -13.42 -5.98
CA ALA A 57 -0.29 -14.41 -5.35
C ALA A 57 -1.05 -13.75 -4.20
N TYR A 58 -2.37 -13.86 -4.22
CA TYR A 58 -3.25 -13.31 -3.19
C TYR A 58 -3.87 -14.42 -2.35
N GLU A 59 -3.90 -14.23 -1.04
CA GLU A 59 -4.70 -15.03 -0.12
C GLU A 59 -5.87 -14.19 0.40
N PHE A 60 -7.09 -14.71 0.27
CA PHE A 60 -8.30 -14.08 0.79
C PHE A 60 -8.93 -14.93 1.89
N LYS A 61 -9.51 -14.26 2.89
CA LYS A 61 -10.27 -14.88 3.97
C LYS A 61 -11.75 -14.52 3.85
N ASN A 62 -12.60 -15.54 3.85
CA ASN A 62 -14.02 -15.37 4.08
C ASN A 62 -14.26 -15.02 5.56
N LEU A 63 -14.90 -13.87 5.79
CA LEU A 63 -15.23 -13.36 7.12
C LEU A 63 -16.59 -13.84 7.64
N THR A 64 -17.34 -14.56 6.80
CA THR A 64 -18.65 -15.10 7.12
C THR A 64 -18.58 -16.59 7.45
N ASN A 65 -19.65 -17.12 8.02
CA ASN A 65 -19.82 -18.54 8.32
C ASN A 65 -20.53 -19.32 7.20
N LYS A 66 -20.65 -18.74 6.01
CA LYS A 66 -21.29 -19.36 4.85
C LYS A 66 -20.42 -19.19 3.61
N PRO A 67 -20.53 -20.09 2.61
CA PRO A 67 -19.90 -19.87 1.31
C PRO A 67 -20.37 -18.54 0.71
N ILE A 68 -19.45 -17.83 0.04
CA ILE A 68 -19.72 -16.61 -0.72
C ILE A 68 -19.59 -17.00 -2.19
N CYS A 69 -20.67 -16.79 -2.95
CA CYS A 69 -20.73 -17.05 -4.39
C CYS A 69 -20.25 -15.85 -5.19
#